data_AF-A0A9P6CGJ0-F1
#
_entry.id   AF-A0A9P6CGJ0-F1
#
_cell.length_a   1.000
_cell.length_b   1.000
_cell.length_c   1.000
_cell.angle_alpha   90.00
_cell.angle_beta   90.00
_cell.angle_gamma   90.00
#
_symmetry.space_group_name_H-M   'P 1'
#
loop_
_entity.id
_entity.type
_entity.pdbx_description
1 polymer ?
#
loop_
_entity_poly.entity_id
_entity_poly.type
_entity_poly.pdbx_seq_one_letter_code
_entity_poly.pdbx_strand_id
1 'polypeptide(L)'
;MEAIKSIVHFSFSDIFGHPSQWPIQAFDAACVFVIHHPHVVHIVSFSVFFGPIITLLPLLLIHELVIALLFNLTFLTHGLIPGSADAHYSYLRKILLNARETVFAYVDSTGSTYNKWTMDYAPLAVLRLAALALGCYALYEIRGLQ
;
A
#
# COMPACT_ATOMS: atom_id res chain seq x y z
N MET A 1 -34.28 5.85 9.97
CA MET A 1 -32.99 6.58 10.09
C MET A 1 -32.43 6.56 11.53
N GLU A 2 -32.87 5.63 12.39
CA GLU A 2 -32.33 5.44 13.75
C GLU A 2 -31.44 4.19 13.88
N ALA A 3 -31.60 3.19 13.00
CA ALA A 3 -30.79 1.97 13.02
C ALA A 3 -29.30 2.18 12.72
N ILE A 4 -28.94 3.29 12.05
CA ILE A 4 -27.55 3.60 11.68
C ILE A 4 -26.75 4.14 12.89
N LYS A 5 -27.42 4.78 13.88
CA LYS A 5 -26.75 5.29 15.08
C LYS A 5 -26.37 4.19 16.09
N SER A 6 -27.00 3.02 16.01
CA SER A 6 -26.69 1.90 16.91
C SER A 6 -25.45 1.11 16.51
N ILE A 7 -24.94 1.27 15.28
CA ILE A 7 -23.85 0.46 14.73
C ILE A 7 -22.47 1.07 15.01
N VAL A 8 -22.42 2.32 15.50
CA VAL A 8 -21.16 3.05 15.74
C VAL A 8 -20.45 2.61 17.03
N HIS A 9 -21.07 1.78 17.87
CA HIS A 9 -20.46 1.20 19.07
C HIS A 9 -20.31 -0.32 18.95
N PHE A 10 -19.69 -0.81 17.86
CA PHE A 10 -19.24 -2.20 17.83
C PHE A 10 -18.04 -2.37 18.77
N SER A 11 -18.30 -2.77 20.01
CA SER A 11 -17.26 -3.12 20.97
C SER A 11 -16.92 -4.61 20.81
N PHE A 12 -15.63 -4.94 20.74
CA PHE A 12 -15.17 -6.35 20.70
C PHE A 12 -15.74 -7.20 21.84
N SER A 13 -16.24 -6.58 22.91
CA SER A 13 -16.94 -7.24 24.02
C SER A 13 -18.25 -7.92 23.62
N ASP A 14 -18.98 -7.43 22.62
CA ASP A 14 -20.32 -7.95 22.26
C ASP A 14 -20.24 -9.30 21.52
N ILE A 15 -19.10 -9.55 20.84
CA ILE A 15 -18.75 -10.83 20.22
C ILE A 15 -18.73 -11.97 21.24
N PHE A 16 -18.29 -11.70 22.47
CA PHE A 16 -18.20 -12.69 23.54
C PHE A 16 -19.52 -12.91 24.27
N GLY A 17 -20.50 -12.00 24.15
CA GLY A 17 -21.82 -12.10 24.79
C GLY A 17 -22.75 -13.10 24.08
N HIS A 18 -22.65 -13.21 22.76
CA HIS A 18 -23.48 -14.11 21.94
C HIS A 18 -22.65 -14.83 20.86
N PRO A 19 -21.92 -15.90 21.23
CA PRO A 19 -20.97 -16.59 20.35
C PRO A 19 -21.64 -17.37 19.19
N SER A 20 -22.96 -17.40 19.09
CA SER A 20 -23.66 -17.91 17.90
C SER A 20 -23.91 -16.82 16.85
N GLN A 21 -23.90 -15.55 17.23
CA GLN A 21 -24.24 -14.41 16.38
C GLN A 21 -23.01 -13.67 15.84
N TRP A 22 -21.81 -13.95 16.35
CA TRP A 22 -20.59 -13.26 15.92
C TRP A 22 -20.34 -13.28 14.40
N PRO A 23 -20.65 -14.33 13.62
CA PRO A 23 -20.36 -14.31 12.18
C PRO A 23 -21.19 -13.25 11.45
N ILE A 24 -22.45 -13.10 11.85
CA ILE A 24 -23.39 -12.13 11.27
C ILE A 24 -22.94 -10.72 11.66
N GLN A 25 -22.65 -10.51 12.95
CA GLN A 25 -22.19 -9.21 13.44
C GLN A 25 -20.85 -8.78 12.82
N ALA A 26 -19.92 -9.72 12.66
CA ALA A 26 -18.63 -9.46 12.00
C ALA A 26 -18.82 -9.13 10.51
N PHE A 27 -19.74 -9.82 9.83
CA PHE A 27 -20.08 -9.54 8.44
C PHE A 27 -20.71 -8.15 8.27
N ASP A 28 -21.67 -7.79 9.13
CA ASP A 28 -22.30 -6.47 9.11
C ASP A 28 -21.28 -5.36 9.38
N ALA A 29 -20.41 -5.54 10.38
CA ALA A 29 -19.33 -4.60 10.67
C ALA A 29 -18.36 -4.45 9.50
N ALA A 30 -18.00 -5.56 8.83
CA ALA A 30 -17.14 -5.53 7.65
C ALA A 30 -17.80 -4.79 6.48
N CYS A 31 -19.08 -5.03 6.21
CA CYS A 31 -19.83 -4.31 5.18
C CYS A 31 -19.87 -2.81 5.45
N VAL A 32 -20.17 -2.40 6.69
CA VAL A 32 -20.17 -0.99 7.10
C VAL A 32 -18.79 -0.37 6.92
N PHE A 33 -17.73 -1.08 7.30
CA PHE A 33 -16.35 -0.61 7.14
C PHE A 33 -15.99 -0.39 5.67
N VAL A 34 -16.35 -1.31 4.77
CA VAL A 34 -16.09 -1.19 3.33
C VAL A 34 -16.76 0.04 2.74
N ILE A 35 -18.00 0.34 3.14
CA ILE A 35 -18.76 1.49 2.65
C ILE A 35 -18.19 2.82 3.19
N HIS A 36 -17.82 2.88 4.46
CA HIS A 36 -17.36 4.13 5.08
C HIS A 36 -15.88 4.44 4.84
N HIS A 37 -15.06 3.43 4.58
CA HIS A 37 -13.61 3.57 4.39
C HIS A 37 -13.11 2.92 3.10
N PRO A 38 -13.68 3.27 1.92
CA PRO A 38 -13.36 2.60 0.67
C PRO A 38 -11.90 2.78 0.26
N HIS A 39 -11.27 3.91 0.62
CA HIS A 39 -9.84 4.15 0.36
C HIS A 39 -8.92 3.18 1.10
N VAL A 40 -9.20 2.92 2.38
CA VAL A 40 -8.39 2.00 3.20
C VAL A 40 -8.56 0.58 2.67
N VAL A 41 -9.81 0.17 2.40
CA VAL A 41 -10.10 -1.13 1.82
C VAL A 41 -9.42 -1.31 0.46
N HIS A 42 -9.44 -0.30 -0.39
CA HIS A 42 -8.76 -0.33 -1.68
C HIS A 42 -7.24 -0.55 -1.51
N ILE A 43 -6.57 0.25 -0.67
CA ILE A 43 -5.12 0.15 -0.43
C ILE A 43 -4.75 -1.23 0.14
N VAL A 44 -5.49 -1.72 1.14
CA VAL A 44 -5.22 -3.01 1.78
C VAL A 44 -5.48 -4.17 0.81
N SER A 45 -6.56 -4.11 0.05
CA SER A 45 -6.90 -5.15 -0.92
C SER A 45 -5.86 -5.22 -2.04
N PHE A 46 -5.41 -4.07 -2.53
CA PHE A 46 -4.34 -3.99 -3.53
C PHE A 46 -2.98 -4.41 -2.97
N SER A 47 -2.68 -4.11 -1.70
CA SER A 47 -1.42 -4.57 -1.08
C SER A 47 -1.38 -6.09 -0.88
N VAL A 48 -2.52 -6.71 -0.55
CA VAL A 48 -2.64 -8.17 -0.52
C VAL A 48 -2.53 -8.75 -1.93
N PHE A 49 -3.16 -8.16 -2.94
CA PHE A 49 -3.10 -8.69 -4.30
C PHE A 49 -1.69 -8.57 -4.92
N PHE A 50 -1.12 -7.36 -4.93
CA PHE A 50 0.19 -7.07 -5.52
C PHE A 50 1.35 -7.51 -4.63
N GLY A 51 1.12 -7.69 -3.33
CA GLY A 51 2.14 -8.06 -2.36
C GLY A 51 3.20 -6.96 -2.21
N PRO A 52 4.46 -7.34 -1.94
CA PRO A 52 5.58 -6.40 -1.75
C PRO A 52 5.86 -5.51 -2.97
N ILE A 53 5.41 -5.90 -4.16
CA ILE A 53 5.66 -5.13 -5.39
C ILE A 53 4.99 -3.74 -5.32
N ILE A 54 3.88 -3.60 -4.60
CA ILE A 54 3.18 -2.31 -4.48
C ILE A 54 4.04 -1.22 -3.83
N THR A 55 5.01 -1.59 -3.00
CA THR A 55 5.90 -0.63 -2.33
C THR A 55 7.04 -0.14 -3.24
N LEU A 56 7.25 -0.79 -4.37
CA LEU A 56 8.34 -0.44 -5.29
C LEU A 56 8.19 0.98 -5.85
N LEU A 57 6.99 1.33 -6.30
CA LEU A 57 6.69 2.64 -6.87
C LEU A 57 6.90 3.79 -5.84
N PRO A 58 6.32 3.76 -4.63
CA PRO A 58 6.55 4.82 -3.66
C PRO A 58 8.02 4.87 -3.21
N LEU A 59 8.72 3.74 -3.09
CA LEU A 59 10.14 3.73 -2.75
C LEU A 59 11.00 4.39 -3.84
N LEU A 60 10.69 4.16 -5.12
CA LEU A 60 11.37 4.82 -6.24
C LEU A 60 11.11 6.32 -6.26
N LEU A 61 9.90 6.75 -5.97
CA LEU A 61 9.57 8.17 -5.86
C LEU A 61 10.33 8.84 -4.71
N ILE A 62 10.38 8.21 -3.54
CA ILE A 62 11.17 8.70 -2.40
C ILE A 62 12.65 8.76 -2.76
N HIS A 63 13.17 7.77 -3.48
CA HIS A 63 14.55 7.76 -3.93
C HIS A 63 14.90 8.95 -4.83
N GLU A 64 14.09 9.22 -5.87
CA GLU A 64 14.30 10.38 -6.75
C GLU A 64 14.09 11.70 -5.98
N LEU A 65 13.16 11.76 -5.02
CA LEU A 65 12.99 12.92 -4.14
C LEU A 65 14.24 13.19 -3.29
N VAL A 66 14.87 12.15 -2.75
CA VAL A 66 16.12 12.28 -1.98
C VAL A 66 17.25 12.81 -2.88
N ILE A 67 17.38 12.31 -4.11
CA ILE A 67 18.36 12.84 -5.08
C ILE A 67 18.11 14.33 -5.33
N ALA A 68 16.86 14.72 -5.58
CA ALA A 68 16.50 16.11 -5.81
C ALA A 68 16.80 17.00 -4.58
N LEU A 69 16.52 16.53 -3.37
CA LEU A 69 16.83 17.25 -2.14
C LEU A 69 18.34 17.42 -1.95
N LEU A 70 19.13 16.36 -2.14
CA LEU A 70 20.60 16.41 -2.05
C LEU A 70 21.21 17.35 -3.08
N PHE A 71 20.67 17.34 -4.30
CA PHE A 71 21.07 18.27 -5.35
C PHE A 71 20.83 19.72 -4.92
N ASN A 72 19.61 20.05 -4.49
CA ASN A 72 19.28 21.40 -4.01
C ASN A 72 20.12 21.82 -2.79
N LEU A 73 20.36 20.90 -1.86
CA LEU A 73 21.17 21.15 -0.66
C LEU A 73 22.63 21.42 -1.01
N THR A 74 23.14 20.78 -2.06
CA THR A 74 24.49 21.03 -2.58
C THR A 74 24.60 22.46 -3.14
N PHE A 75 23.59 22.92 -3.89
CA PHE A 75 23.53 24.32 -4.34
C PHE A 75 23.47 25.32 -3.19
N LEU A 76 22.69 25.02 -2.14
CA LEU A 76 22.58 25.89 -0.97
C LEU A 76 23.88 25.98 -0.16
N THR A 77 24.64 24.88 -0.06
CA THR A 77 25.85 24.80 0.79
C THR A 77 27.13 25.23 0.09
N HIS A 78 27.30 24.90 -1.19
CA HIS A 78 28.53 25.15 -1.95
C HIS A 78 28.39 26.26 -2.99
N GLY A 79 27.19 26.83 -3.16
CA GLY A 79 26.91 27.80 -4.21
C GLY A 79 26.88 27.15 -5.60
N LEU A 80 27.11 27.96 -6.64
CA LEU A 80 27.16 27.46 -8.02
C LEU A 80 28.46 26.67 -8.22
N ILE A 81 28.40 25.34 -8.06
CA ILE A 81 29.55 24.47 -8.34
C ILE A 81 29.91 24.61 -9.83
N PRO A 82 31.19 24.83 -10.19
CA PRO A 82 31.60 24.91 -11.58
C PRO A 82 31.33 23.59 -12.31
N GLY A 83 30.51 23.64 -13.35
CA GLY A 83 30.09 22.49 -14.14
C GLY A 83 28.65 22.61 -14.64
N SER A 84 28.21 21.64 -15.45
CA SER A 84 26.81 21.52 -15.84
C SER A 84 25.98 20.93 -14.69
N ALA A 85 24.79 21.50 -14.43
CA ALA A 85 23.82 20.98 -13.47
C ALA A 85 23.51 19.48 -13.72
N ASP A 86 23.40 19.08 -15.00
CA ASP A 86 23.12 17.70 -15.38
C ASP A 86 24.24 16.73 -15.00
N ALA A 87 25.50 17.19 -15.09
CA ALA A 87 26.65 16.38 -14.70
C ALA A 87 26.64 16.11 -13.19
N HIS A 88 26.26 17.11 -12.40
CA HIS A 88 26.19 17.00 -10.94
C HIS A 88 25.02 16.12 -10.50
N TYR A 89 23.84 16.28 -11.11
CA TYR A 89 22.69 15.42 -10.88
C TYR A 89 23.00 13.95 -11.24
N SER A 90 23.64 13.73 -12.39
CA SER A 90 24.04 12.40 -12.85
C SER A 90 25.05 11.74 -11.92
N TYR A 91 25.96 12.52 -11.32
CA TYR A 91 26.92 12.03 -10.34
C TYR A 91 26.23 11.59 -9.05
N LEU A 92 25.33 12.41 -8.48
CA LEU A 92 24.52 12.05 -7.31
C LEU A 92 23.70 10.78 -7.55
N ARG A 93 23.07 10.68 -8.73
CA ARG A 93 22.31 9.50 -9.14
C ARG A 93 23.17 8.24 -9.23
N LYS A 94 24.41 8.35 -9.71
CA LYS A 94 25.37 7.23 -9.76
C LYS A 94 25.78 6.76 -8.37
N ILE A 95 26.02 7.67 -7.43
CA ILE A 95 26.35 7.31 -6.04
C ILE A 95 25.20 6.52 -5.40
N LEU A 96 23.97 6.96 -5.63
CA LEU A 96 22.78 6.36 -5.05
C LEU A 96 22.25 5.13 -5.82
N LEU A 97 22.88 4.78 -6.95
CA LEU A 97 22.51 3.63 -7.77
C LEU A 97 22.51 2.33 -6.96
N ASN A 98 23.55 2.11 -6.14
CA ASN A 98 23.67 0.92 -5.31
C ASN A 98 22.53 0.79 -4.30
N ALA A 99 22.09 1.91 -3.73
CA ALA A 99 20.96 1.92 -2.80
C ALA A 99 19.65 1.56 -3.52
N ARG A 100 19.45 2.09 -4.73
CA ARG A 100 18.31 1.74 -5.58
C ARG A 100 18.29 0.25 -5.91
N GLU A 101 19.42 -0.29 -6.35
CA GLU A 101 19.57 -1.71 -6.69
C GLU A 101 19.32 -2.62 -5.49
N THR A 102 19.78 -2.23 -4.30
CA THR A 102 19.53 -2.98 -3.06
C THR A 102 18.03 -3.03 -2.75
N VAL A 103 17.31 -1.91 -2.88
CA VAL A 103 15.86 -1.85 -2.68
C VAL A 103 15.14 -2.73 -3.71
N PHE A 104 15.54 -2.68 -4.98
CA PHE A 104 15.00 -3.54 -6.03
C PHE A 104 15.23 -5.02 -5.71
N ALA A 105 16.45 -5.42 -5.36
CA ALA A 105 16.79 -6.80 -5.02
C ALA A 105 15.98 -7.30 -3.81
N TYR A 106 15.79 -6.45 -2.80
CA TYR A 106 14.98 -6.79 -1.63
C TYR A 106 13.51 -6.99 -1.97
N VAL A 107 12.91 -6.06 -2.74
CA VAL A 107 11.51 -6.16 -3.16
C VAL A 107 11.30 -7.38 -4.07
N ASP A 108 12.23 -7.65 -4.99
CA ASP A 108 12.17 -8.80 -5.89
C ASP A 108 12.27 -10.13 -5.13
N SER A 109 13.24 -10.25 -4.21
CA SER A 109 13.38 -11.43 -3.34
C SER A 109 12.11 -11.67 -2.49
N THR A 110 11.56 -10.61 -1.90
CA THR A 110 10.36 -10.70 -1.07
C THR A 110 9.14 -11.01 -1.93
N GLY A 111 9.03 -10.41 -3.12
CA GLY A 111 7.96 -10.65 -4.09
C GLY A 111 7.97 -12.08 -4.62
N SER A 112 9.15 -12.62 -4.93
CA SER A 112 9.32 -14.02 -5.33
C SER A 112 8.90 -14.99 -4.22
N THR A 113 9.30 -14.71 -2.97
CA THR A 113 8.90 -15.51 -1.81
C THR A 113 7.38 -15.47 -1.60
N TYR A 114 6.79 -14.28 -1.64
CA TYR A 114 5.35 -14.08 -1.53
C TYR A 114 4.59 -14.83 -2.61
N ASN A 115 5.05 -14.72 -3.86
CA ASN A 115 4.42 -15.38 -5.00
C ASN A 115 4.50 -16.90 -4.88
N LYS A 116 5.66 -17.43 -4.51
CA LYS A 116 5.86 -18.85 -4.26
C LYS A 116 4.87 -19.37 -3.21
N TRP A 117 4.78 -18.72 -2.05
CA TRP A 117 3.81 -19.12 -1.01
C TRP A 117 2.38 -19.11 -1.51
N THR A 118 1.99 -18.08 -2.28
CA THR A 118 0.61 -18.01 -2.77
C THR A 118 0.27 -19.06 -3.82
N MET A 119 1.28 -19.57 -4.54
CA MET A 119 1.10 -20.67 -5.50
C MET A 119 1.14 -22.04 -4.82
N ASP A 120 1.97 -22.21 -3.79
CA ASP A 120 2.08 -23.45 -3.02
C ASP A 120 0.81 -23.74 -2.19
N TYR A 121 0.07 -22.68 -1.81
CA TYR A 121 -1.16 -22.79 -1.02
C TYR A 121 -2.38 -22.20 -1.75
N ALA A 122 -3.22 -23.07 -2.32
CA ALA A 122 -4.49 -22.69 -2.96
C ALA A 122 -5.38 -21.69 -2.19
N PRO A 123 -5.57 -21.79 -0.85
CA PRO A 123 -6.38 -20.80 -0.13
C PRO A 123 -5.80 -19.37 -0.17
N LEU A 124 -4.47 -19.22 -0.20
CA LEU A 124 -3.82 -17.91 -0.34
C LEU A 124 -4.01 -17.33 -1.74
N ALA A 125 -4.03 -18.17 -2.78
CA ALA A 125 -4.37 -17.74 -4.15
C ALA A 125 -5.82 -17.24 -4.23
N VAL A 126 -6.78 -17.97 -3.64
CA VAL A 126 -8.19 -17.54 -3.59
C VAL A 126 -8.32 -16.22 -2.83
N LEU A 127 -7.60 -16.06 -1.72
CA LEU A 127 -7.59 -14.81 -0.96
C LEU A 127 -7.03 -13.64 -1.78
N ARG A 128 -5.99 -13.84 -2.60
CA ARG A 128 -5.48 -12.81 -3.52
C ARG A 128 -6.53 -12.41 -4.56
N LEU A 129 -7.23 -13.37 -5.15
CA LEU A 129 -8.29 -13.09 -6.13
C LEU A 129 -9.48 -12.37 -5.49
N ALA A 130 -9.88 -12.78 -4.28
CA ALA A 130 -10.92 -12.11 -3.51
C ALA A 130 -10.51 -10.66 -3.17
N ALA A 131 -9.25 -10.44 -2.78
CA ALA A 131 -8.73 -9.10 -2.55
C ALA A 131 -8.75 -8.25 -3.83
N LEU A 132 -8.39 -8.80 -4.99
CA LEU A 132 -8.50 -8.07 -6.26
C LEU A 132 -9.95 -7.65 -6.54
N ALA A 133 -10.91 -8.57 -6.39
CA ALA A 133 -12.32 -8.26 -6.62
C ALA A 133 -12.83 -7.17 -5.66
N LEU A 134 -12.50 -7.27 -4.37
CA LEU A 134 -12.88 -6.28 -3.36
C LEU A 134 -12.24 -4.91 -3.63
N GLY A 135 -10.96 -4.89 -4.02
CA GLY A 135 -10.26 -3.66 -4.37
C GLY A 135 -10.84 -2.96 -5.60
N CYS A 136 -11.24 -3.73 -6.62
CA CYS A 136 -11.92 -3.21 -7.81
C CYS A 136 -13.31 -2.67 -7.48
N TYR A 137 -14.07 -3.36 -6.62
CA TYR A 137 -15.35 -2.88 -6.12
C TYR A 137 -15.20 -1.55 -5.37
N ALA A 138 -14.26 -1.46 -4.43
CA ALA A 138 -13.97 -0.22 -3.71
C ALA A 138 -13.55 0.93 -4.65
N LEU A 139 -12.79 0.63 -5.72
CA LEU A 139 -12.42 1.63 -6.72
C LEU A 139 -13.62 2.15 -7.50
N TYR A 140 -14.58 1.28 -7.84
CA TYR A 140 -15.82 1.67 -8.50
C TYR A 140 -16.65 2.60 -7.61
N GLU A 141 -16.81 2.27 -6.33
CA GLU A 141 -17.50 3.13 -5.36
C GLU A 141 -16.84 4.50 -5.21
N ILE A 142 -15.50 4.56 -5.11
CA ILE A 142 -14.76 5.83 -5.05
C ILE A 142 -15.01 6.68 -6.30
N ARG A 143 -15.06 6.05 -7.48
CA ARG A 143 -15.30 6.74 -8.75
C ARG A 143 -16.76 7.18 -8.93
N GLY A 144 -17.72 6.42 -8.42
CA GLY A 144 -19.15 6.74 -8.49
C GLY A 144 -19.60 7.86 -7.54
N LEU A 145 -18.75 8.21 -6.56
CA LEU A 145 -18.96 9.33 -5.62
C LEU A 145 -18.48 10.69 -6.16
N GLN A 146 -17.95 10.75 -7.39
CA GLN A 146 -17.58 11.99 -8.10
C GLN A 146 -18.57 12.29 -9.22
#